data_AF-A0A970Y3E6-F1
#
_entry.id   AF-A0A970Y3E6-F1
#
_cell.length_a   1.000
_cell.length_b   1.000
_cell.length_c   1.000
_cell.angle_alpha   90.00
_cell.angle_beta   90.00
_cell.angle_gamma   90.00
#
_symmetry.space_group_name_H-M   'P 1'
#
loop_
_entity.id
_entity.type
_entity.pdbx_description
1 polymer ?
#
loop_
_entity_poly.entity_id
_entity_poly.type
_entity_poly.pdbx_seq_one_letter_code
_entity_poly.pdbx_strand_id
1 'polypeptide(L)'
;MSNHLVGDAMEHSYESFAETANALLRAQTGRPKPPYGDLLRAAKRSGWPYTAEYLRQMLSGDREPTCRAMEIVAPLLGVQATIFREYRIEQIHRWFAADPQLDERFYPEIAACAAELAARSIK
;
A
#
# COMPACT_ATOMS: atom_id res chain seq x y z
N MET A 1 13.32 -0.03 -21.23
CA MET A 1 14.15 0.50 -20.14
C MET A 1 13.36 0.49 -18.82
N SER A 2 13.02 -0.69 -18.27
CA SER A 2 12.00 -0.75 -17.19
C SER A 2 12.18 -1.95 -16.24
N ASN A 3 13.41 -2.22 -15.76
CA ASN A 3 13.67 -3.36 -14.85
C ASN A 3 14.27 -2.96 -13.49
N HIS A 4 14.54 -1.68 -13.22
CA HIS A 4 15.09 -1.25 -11.92
C HIS A 4 14.02 -0.93 -10.87
N LEU A 5 12.82 -0.48 -11.26
CA LEU A 5 11.78 -0.07 -10.30
C LEU A 5 11.09 -1.24 -9.58
N VAL A 6 11.14 -2.46 -10.12
CA VAL A 6 10.47 -3.63 -9.51
C VAL A 6 11.28 -4.20 -8.34
N GLY A 7 12.61 -4.08 -8.39
CA GLY A 7 13.50 -4.53 -7.31
C GLY A 7 13.36 -3.68 -6.04
N ASP A 8 13.42 -2.35 -6.19
CA ASP A 8 13.28 -1.41 -5.07
C ASP A 8 11.86 -1.37 -4.51
N ALA A 9 10.82 -1.64 -5.32
CA ALA A 9 9.44 -1.63 -4.84
C ALA A 9 9.14 -2.72 -3.81
N MET A 10 9.80 -3.89 -3.87
CA MET A 10 9.62 -4.94 -2.87
C MET A 10 10.25 -4.60 -1.52
N GLU A 11 11.30 -3.76 -1.50
CA GLU A 11 11.99 -3.33 -0.28
C GLU A 11 11.05 -2.54 0.64
N HIS A 12 10.13 -1.77 0.05
CA HIS A 12 9.12 -0.98 0.77
C HIS A 12 7.84 -1.74 1.09
N SER A 13 7.73 -3.03 0.73
CA SER A 13 6.45 -3.74 0.86
C SER A 13 5.94 -3.83 2.31
N TYR A 14 6.80 -3.71 3.31
CA TYR A 14 6.42 -3.73 4.73
C TYR A 14 6.12 -2.34 5.31
N GLU A 15 6.46 -1.27 4.59
CA GLU A 15 6.22 0.11 5.01
C GLU A 15 4.75 0.51 4.84
N SER A 16 4.38 1.63 5.45
CA SER A 16 3.06 2.21 5.22
C SER A 16 2.87 2.66 3.77
N PHE A 17 1.61 2.84 3.36
CA PHE A 17 1.26 3.42 2.07
C PHE A 17 1.95 4.77 1.88
N ALA A 18 1.95 5.63 2.90
CA ALA A 18 2.53 6.96 2.81
C ALA A 18 4.04 6.89 2.53
N GLU A 19 4.77 6.05 3.26
CA GLU A 19 6.21 5.87 3.09
C GLU A 19 6.54 5.30 1.70
N THR A 20 5.86 4.20 1.33
CA THR A 20 6.04 3.53 0.04
C THR A 20 5.71 4.47 -1.13
N ALA A 21 4.57 5.16 -1.08
CA ALA A 21 4.14 6.07 -2.14
C ALA A 21 5.09 7.26 -2.29
N ASN A 22 5.60 7.80 -1.17
CA ASN A 22 6.60 8.86 -1.22
C ASN A 22 7.94 8.36 -1.76
N ALA A 23 8.39 7.16 -1.40
CA ALA A 23 9.60 6.56 -1.95
C ALA A 23 9.51 6.42 -3.48
N LEU A 24 8.39 5.89 -3.98
CA LEU A 24 8.12 5.76 -5.40
C LEU A 24 8.06 7.12 -6.11
N LEU A 25 7.41 8.12 -5.52
CA LEU A 25 7.37 9.48 -6.07
C LEU A 25 8.76 10.13 -6.10
N ARG A 26 9.59 9.92 -5.08
CA ARG A 26 10.98 10.39 -5.07
C ARG A 26 11.78 9.72 -6.19
N ALA A 27 11.64 8.41 -6.38
CA ALA A 27 12.30 7.66 -7.44
C ALA A 27 11.88 8.15 -8.85
N GLN A 28 10.60 8.45 -9.06
CA GLN A 28 10.10 8.96 -10.34
C GLN A 28 10.56 10.39 -10.65
N THR A 29 10.58 11.26 -9.64
CA THR A 29 10.83 12.71 -9.83
C THR A 29 12.29 13.10 -9.62
N GLY A 30 13.09 12.24 -8.99
CA GLY A 30 14.43 12.55 -8.50
C GLY A 30 14.46 13.60 -7.39
N ARG A 31 13.31 13.97 -6.81
CA ARG A 31 13.20 15.04 -5.81
C ARG A 31 12.99 14.46 -4.42
N PRO A 32 13.66 14.98 -3.37
CA PRO A 32 13.43 14.55 -1.98
C PRO A 32 11.99 14.80 -1.49
N LYS A 33 11.34 15.87 -1.98
CA LYS A 33 9.95 16.20 -1.68
C LYS A 33 9.17 16.35 -2.99
N PRO A 34 8.51 15.28 -3.47
CA PRO A 34 7.82 15.30 -4.76
C PRO A 34 6.57 16.19 -4.70
N PRO A 35 6.28 16.98 -5.75
CA PRO A 35 5.07 17.80 -5.79
C PRO A 35 3.83 16.93 -6.04
N TYR A 36 2.92 16.86 -5.07
CA TYR A 36 1.68 16.07 -5.21
C TYR A 36 0.67 16.65 -6.20
N GLY A 37 0.91 17.87 -6.71
CA GLY A 37 0.02 18.52 -7.68
C GLY A 37 -0.11 17.73 -8.98
N ASP A 38 0.98 17.13 -9.46
CA ASP A 38 0.98 16.33 -10.69
C ASP A 38 0.25 15.01 -10.49
N LEU A 39 0.51 14.35 -9.36
CA LEU A 39 -0.19 13.14 -8.96
C LEU A 39 -1.70 13.41 -8.81
N LEU A 40 -2.09 14.50 -8.16
CA LEU A 40 -3.50 14.88 -7.99
C LEU A 40 -4.18 15.13 -9.35
N ARG A 41 -3.51 15.82 -10.28
CA ARG A 41 -4.03 16.04 -11.64
C ARG A 41 -4.19 14.70 -12.38
N ALA A 42 -3.23 13.80 -12.25
CA ALA A 42 -3.29 12.48 -12.86
C ALA A 42 -4.39 11.61 -12.24
N ALA A 43 -4.56 11.64 -10.91
CA ALA A 43 -5.62 10.94 -10.20
C ALA A 43 -7.01 11.44 -10.63
N LYS A 44 -7.21 12.77 -10.72
CA LYS A 44 -8.48 13.34 -11.22
C LYS A 44 -8.82 12.87 -12.63
N ARG A 45 -7.84 12.81 -13.55
CA ARG A 45 -8.04 12.26 -14.90
C ARG A 45 -8.40 10.77 -14.89
N SER A 46 -7.95 10.05 -13.86
CA SER A 46 -8.22 8.62 -13.66
C SER A 46 -9.50 8.36 -12.84
N GLY A 47 -10.37 9.37 -12.67
CA GLY A 47 -11.66 9.23 -12.01
C GLY A 47 -11.60 9.26 -10.47
N TRP A 48 -10.64 9.99 -9.89
CA TRP A 48 -10.53 10.17 -8.44
C TRP A 48 -11.83 10.68 -7.81
N PRO A 49 -12.49 9.89 -6.94
CA PRO A 49 -13.80 10.24 -6.39
C PRO A 49 -13.71 11.04 -5.06
N TYR A 50 -12.50 11.27 -4.54
CA TYR A 50 -12.29 11.88 -3.23
C TYR A 50 -11.84 13.35 -3.34
N THR A 51 -11.77 14.04 -2.20
CA THR A 51 -11.24 15.40 -2.16
C THR A 51 -9.73 15.42 -2.45
N ALA A 52 -9.21 16.58 -2.86
CA ALA A 52 -7.76 16.77 -2.98
C ALA A 52 -7.05 16.63 -1.63
N GLU A 53 -7.72 17.04 -0.55
CA GLU A 53 -7.19 16.94 0.80
C GLU A 53 -7.07 15.49 1.26
N TYR A 54 -8.02 14.62 0.88
CA TYR A 54 -7.93 13.19 1.15
C TYR A 54 -6.64 12.57 0.59
N LEU A 55 -6.27 12.91 -0.65
CA LEU A 55 -5.03 12.43 -1.26
C LEU A 55 -3.79 12.92 -0.48
N ARG A 56 -3.79 14.19 -0.04
CA ARG A 56 -2.68 14.74 0.76
C ARG A 56 -2.53 14.02 2.09
N GLN A 57 -3.64 13.81 2.80
CA GLN A 57 -3.66 13.13 4.09
C GLN A 57 -3.18 11.68 3.98
N MET A 58 -3.55 10.97 2.91
CA MET A 58 -3.03 9.63 2.66
C MET A 58 -1.51 9.63 2.43
N LEU A 59 -0.99 10.61 1.68
CA LEU A 59 0.44 10.72 1.39
C LEU A 59 1.26 11.24 2.57
N SER A 60 0.65 11.91 3.55
CA SER A 60 1.30 12.29 4.81
C SER A 60 1.19 11.23 5.90
N GLY A 61 0.33 10.22 5.71
CA GLY A 61 0.03 9.22 6.74
C GLY A 61 -1.02 9.67 7.77
N ASP A 62 -1.60 10.86 7.61
CA ASP A 62 -2.63 11.40 8.50
C ASP A 62 -3.98 10.69 8.33
N ARG A 63 -4.14 9.93 7.25
CA ARG A 63 -5.37 9.19 6.97
C ARG A 63 -5.11 7.89 6.24
N GLU A 64 -5.77 6.84 6.69
CA GLU A 64 -5.70 5.55 6.02
C GLU A 64 -6.28 5.58 4.60
N PRO A 65 -5.58 4.97 3.63
CA PRO A 65 -6.04 4.88 2.25
C PRO A 65 -7.10 3.78 2.10
N THR A 66 -8.14 4.06 1.32
CA THR A 66 -9.06 2.98 0.89
C THR A 66 -8.44 2.14 -0.23
N CYS A 67 -8.88 0.88 -0.40
CA CYS A 67 -8.49 0.04 -1.53
C CYS A 67 -8.67 0.74 -2.88
N ARG A 68 -9.85 1.36 -3.10
CA ARG A 68 -10.15 2.07 -4.35
C ARG A 68 -9.19 3.24 -4.58
N ALA A 69 -8.81 3.96 -3.52
CA ALA A 69 -7.83 5.04 -3.63
C ALA A 69 -6.44 4.51 -4.01
N MET A 70 -6.00 3.40 -3.41
CA MET A 70 -4.74 2.75 -3.75
C MET A 70 -4.73 2.20 -5.19
N GLU A 71 -5.83 1.62 -5.65
CA GLU A 71 -5.99 1.12 -7.03
C GLU A 71 -5.88 2.23 -8.08
N ILE A 72 -6.32 3.45 -7.75
CA ILE A 72 -6.17 4.61 -8.64
C ILE A 72 -4.75 5.16 -8.60
N VAL A 73 -4.11 5.20 -7.42
CA VAL A 73 -2.78 5.82 -7.24
C VAL A 73 -1.65 4.91 -7.72
N ALA A 74 -1.72 3.60 -7.45
CA ALA A 74 -0.64 2.66 -7.74
C ALA A 74 -0.15 2.72 -9.20
N PRO A 75 -1.04 2.71 -10.22
CA PRO A 75 -0.60 2.77 -11.62
C PRO A 75 0.08 4.10 -11.97
N LEU A 76 -0.32 5.20 -11.32
CA LEU A 76 0.32 6.52 -11.49
C LEU A 76 1.74 6.52 -10.91
N LEU A 77 2.00 5.65 -9.94
CA LEU A 77 3.30 5.38 -9.36
C LEU A 77 4.06 4.26 -10.11
N GLY A 78 3.49 3.71 -11.18
CA GLY A 78 4.11 2.67 -11.99
C GLY A 78 4.12 1.28 -11.35
N VAL A 79 3.25 1.03 -10.36
CA VAL A 79 3.18 -0.22 -9.59
C VAL A 79 1.75 -0.74 -9.50
N GLN A 80 1.58 -1.97 -9.02
CA GLN A 80 0.27 -2.51 -8.67
C GLN A 80 -0.07 -2.20 -7.21
N ALA A 81 -1.36 -2.11 -6.88
CA ALA A 81 -1.79 -1.80 -5.52
C ALA A 81 -1.36 -2.86 -4.49
N THR A 82 -1.09 -4.09 -4.93
CA THR A 82 -0.57 -5.21 -4.11
C THR A 82 0.80 -4.94 -3.50
N ILE A 83 1.54 -3.92 -3.96
CA ILE A 83 2.78 -3.49 -3.30
C ILE A 83 2.50 -2.90 -1.91
N PHE A 84 1.35 -2.25 -1.74
CA PHE A 84 1.02 -1.55 -0.50
C PHE A 84 0.54 -2.54 0.57
N ARG A 85 1.09 -2.41 1.77
CA ARG A 85 0.75 -3.25 2.92
C ARG A 85 -0.73 -3.17 3.26
N GLU A 86 -1.29 -1.97 3.34
CA GLU A 86 -2.69 -1.71 3.68
C GLU A 86 -3.65 -2.33 2.67
N TYR A 87 -3.30 -2.32 1.38
CA TYR A 87 -4.10 -2.98 0.35
C TYR A 87 -4.16 -4.48 0.59
N ARG A 88 -3.01 -5.11 0.86
CA ARG A 88 -2.93 -6.56 1.10
C ARG A 88 -3.69 -6.97 2.37
N ILE A 89 -3.59 -6.19 3.45
CA ILE A 89 -4.34 -6.45 4.70
C ILE A 89 -5.85 -6.42 4.43
N GLU A 90 -6.33 -5.38 3.75
CA GLU A 90 -7.75 -5.25 3.42
C GLU A 90 -8.24 -6.36 2.47
N GLN A 91 -7.41 -6.79 1.51
CA GLN A 91 -7.73 -7.95 0.66
C GLN A 91 -7.84 -9.24 1.47
N ILE A 92 -6.90 -9.49 2.39
CA ILE A 92 -6.95 -10.65 3.29
C ILE A 92 -8.25 -10.61 4.10
N HIS A 93 -8.58 -9.48 4.74
CA HIS A 93 -9.85 -9.36 5.48
C HIS A 93 -11.08 -9.67 4.62
N ARG A 94 -11.10 -9.18 3.37
CA ARG A 94 -12.21 -9.46 2.44
C ARG A 94 -12.30 -10.93 2.05
N TRP A 95 -11.17 -11.61 1.84
CA TRP A 95 -11.17 -13.04 1.52
C TRP A 95 -11.75 -13.86 2.67
N PHE A 96 -11.28 -13.61 3.90
CA PHE A 96 -11.77 -14.31 5.09
C PHE A 96 -13.24 -13.98 5.39
N ALA A 97 -13.69 -12.75 5.15
CA ALA A 97 -15.10 -12.39 5.27
C ALA A 97 -15.99 -13.05 4.21
N ALA A 98 -15.47 -13.25 2.99
CA ALA A 98 -16.20 -13.86 1.89
C ALA A 98 -16.25 -15.40 1.98
N ASP A 99 -15.21 -16.02 2.54
CA ASP A 99 -15.12 -17.46 2.71
C ASP A 99 -14.60 -17.81 4.12
N PRO A 100 -15.53 -18.00 5.09
CA PRO A 100 -15.17 -18.35 6.46
C PRO A 100 -14.42 -19.70 6.60
N GLN A 101 -14.42 -20.58 5.59
CA GLN A 101 -13.63 -21.82 5.65
C GLN A 101 -12.12 -21.54 5.65
N LEU A 102 -11.71 -20.35 5.19
CA LEU A 102 -10.33 -19.91 5.27
C LEU A 102 -9.87 -19.75 6.72
N ASP A 103 -10.76 -19.36 7.65
CA ASP A 103 -10.43 -19.30 9.08
C ASP A 103 -10.03 -20.69 9.59
N GLU A 104 -10.90 -21.69 9.43
CA GLU A 104 -10.61 -23.05 9.91
C GLU A 104 -9.34 -23.63 9.28
N ARG A 105 -9.14 -23.35 7.99
CA ARG A 105 -8.01 -23.89 7.22
C ARG A 105 -6.67 -23.25 7.56
N PHE A 106 -6.62 -21.93 7.77
CA PHE A 106 -5.37 -21.18 7.90
C PHE A 106 -5.11 -20.63 9.31
N TYR A 107 -6.09 -20.66 10.20
CA TYR A 107 -5.93 -20.22 11.58
C TYR A 107 -4.77 -20.92 12.30
N PRO A 108 -4.56 -22.25 12.19
CA PRO A 108 -3.44 -22.92 12.86
C PRO A 108 -2.07 -22.35 12.43
N GLU A 109 -1.85 -22.13 11.13
CA GLU A 109 -0.59 -21.58 10.62
C GLU A 109 -0.40 -20.11 11.04
N ILE A 110 -1.46 -19.30 10.97
CA ILE A 110 -1.42 -17.89 11.39
C ILE A 110 -1.12 -17.80 12.89
N ALA A 111 -1.78 -18.61 13.72
CA ALA A 111 -1.58 -18.64 15.16
C ALA A 111 -0.17 -19.07 15.55
N ALA A 112 0.38 -20.11 14.90
CA ALA A 112 1.74 -20.55 15.12
C ALA A 112 2.77 -19.46 14.77
N CYS A 113 2.61 -18.82 13.61
CA CYS A 113 3.47 -17.72 13.18
C CYS A 113 3.40 -16.52 14.15
N ALA A 114 2.20 -16.14 14.59
CA ALA A 114 2.01 -15.06 15.55
C ALA A 114 2.69 -15.35 16.90
N ALA A 115 2.60 -16.59 17.40
CA ALA A 115 3.27 -17.01 18.62
C ALA A 115 4.80 -16.95 18.50
N GLU A 116 5.36 -17.40 17.37
CA GLU A 116 6.80 -17.31 17.10
C GLU A 116 7.30 -15.87 17.04
N LEU A 117 6.56 -14.97 16.38
CA LEU A 117 6.90 -13.56 16.30
C LEU A 117 6.87 -12.91 17.70
N ALA A 118 5.84 -13.19 18.49
CA ALA A 118 5.72 -12.69 19.86
C ALA A 118 6.90 -13.16 20.74
N ALA A 119 7.33 -14.42 20.60
CA ALA A 119 8.47 -14.95 21.34
C ALA A 119 9.81 -14.31 20.96
N ARG A 120 9.95 -13.81 19.72
CA ARG A 120 11.14 -13.09 19.25
C ARG A 120 11.20 -11.66 19.76
N SER A 121 10.06 -11.00 19.95
CA SER A 121 9.98 -9.62 20.45
C SER A 121 10.25 -9.46 21.96
N ILE A 122 10.40 -10.57 22.70
CA ILE A 122 10.67 -10.58 24.15
C ILE A 122 12.18 -10.73 24.46
N LYS A 123 13.04 -10.85 23.44
CA LYS A 123 14.50 -10.87 23.56
C LYS A 123 15.12 -9.56 23.10
#